data_AF-A0AAW9S8L7-F1
#
_entry.id   AF-A0AAW9S8L7-F1
#
_cell.length_a   1.000
_cell.length_b   1.000
_cell.length_c   1.000
_cell.angle_alpha   90.00
_cell.angle_beta   90.00
_cell.angle_gamma   90.00
#
_symmetry.space_group_name_H-M   'P 1'
#
loop_
_entity.id
_entity.type
_entity.pdbx_description
1 polymer ?
#
loop_
_entity_poly.entity_id
_entity_poly.type
_entity_poly.pdbx_seq_one_letter_code
_entity_poly.pdbx_strand_id
1 'polypeptide(L)'
;MKGIWVLICTFFLGITSIVSAQPEDEVVRVFENAPEHQVVKYLVNSQHEKRVHLWMHFAKSAILTPEELAKIQNGKVYAIDLVYTDFPKGKNFDQLNQSRLADLLNLRQDLFSDSTVTWNVFKQTGCATQEEAERYFHGLVIHFEKPKVWEVVTTKGPAQLKLHPDDLEAREQKRRDYLDKLLQKLMKTNLGMDIGTDSSTLDIFERNAKSWKNVVIVSDWTGSMYPYTLQVLKWQVKENAHHRIAGYVFFNDGDLKTTDEKLIGNTGGLYVAESTRPDRVLATMKEVKKNGDGGDLQENDIEALLFAKKQFEEADEFILIADNKSRVRDMALLQSFDKPVRIVLSRVDQEALTAINPQYISLAILTNGSIHTHSLDFTNIELLKDYLSENIASSPLESF
;
A
#
# COMPACT_ATOMS: atom_id res chain seq x y z
N MET A 1 -4.56 48.65 -52.81
CA MET A 1 -5.63 47.64 -52.75
C MET A 1 -5.11 46.31 -53.30
N LYS A 2 -4.92 45.32 -52.43
CA LYS A 2 -5.00 43.86 -52.67
C LYS A 2 -4.61 43.19 -51.36
N GLY A 3 -5.61 42.84 -50.55
CA GLY A 3 -5.45 42.10 -49.31
C GLY A 3 -5.36 40.61 -49.59
N ILE A 4 -4.36 39.97 -48.99
CA ILE A 4 -4.21 38.51 -48.95
C ILE A 4 -4.89 38.06 -47.65
N TRP A 5 -5.98 37.31 -47.77
CA TRP A 5 -6.57 36.57 -46.66
C TRP A 5 -5.97 35.17 -46.65
N VAL A 6 -5.15 34.88 -45.64
CA VAL A 6 -4.75 33.50 -45.30
C VAL A 6 -5.79 32.97 -44.32
N LEU A 7 -6.58 31.99 -44.77
CA LEU A 7 -7.47 31.21 -43.91
C LEU A 7 -6.60 30.27 -43.08
N ILE A 8 -6.43 30.54 -41.79
CA ILE A 8 -5.88 29.58 -40.83
C ILE A 8 -7.06 28.74 -40.33
N CYS A 9 -7.19 27.53 -40.86
CA CYS A 9 -8.06 26.51 -40.29
C CYS A 9 -7.39 25.92 -39.04
N THR A 10 -7.71 26.45 -37.87
CA THR A 10 -7.41 25.82 -36.58
C THR A 10 -8.33 24.62 -36.39
N PHE A 11 -7.80 23.43 -36.65
CA PHE A 11 -8.40 22.17 -36.19
C PHE A 11 -8.27 22.11 -34.66
N PHE A 12 -9.34 22.47 -33.95
CA PHE A 12 -9.52 22.11 -32.54
C PHE A 12 -9.88 20.62 -32.51
N LEU A 13 -8.86 19.76 -32.40
CA LEU A 13 -9.05 18.38 -31.93
C LEU A 13 -9.38 18.47 -30.45
N GLY A 14 -10.67 18.52 -30.14
CA GLY A 14 -11.17 18.30 -28.79
C GLY A 14 -10.72 16.92 -28.34
N ILE A 15 -9.72 16.88 -27.46
CA ILE A 15 -9.43 15.71 -26.64
C ILE A 15 -10.64 15.58 -25.72
N THR A 16 -11.61 14.75 -26.11
CA THR A 16 -12.60 14.26 -25.15
C THR A 16 -11.83 13.35 -24.21
N SER A 17 -11.41 13.88 -23.07
CA SER A 17 -10.96 13.09 -21.94
C SER A 17 -12.10 12.15 -21.59
N ILE A 18 -12.00 10.90 -22.02
CA ILE A 18 -12.81 9.83 -21.45
C ILE A 18 -12.30 9.75 -20.02
N VAL A 19 -13.02 10.40 -19.10
CA VAL A 19 -12.81 10.20 -17.67
C VAL A 19 -13.19 8.74 -17.42
N SER A 20 -12.21 7.84 -17.45
CA SER A 20 -12.39 6.54 -16.83
C SER A 20 -12.63 6.83 -15.35
N ALA A 21 -13.80 6.46 -14.82
CA ALA A 21 -14.06 6.54 -13.40
C ALA A 21 -12.90 5.87 -12.65
N GLN A 22 -12.36 6.53 -11.63
CA GLN A 22 -11.28 5.94 -10.86
C GLN A 22 -11.81 4.68 -10.16
N PRO A 23 -10.97 3.66 -9.89
CA PRO A 23 -11.37 2.46 -9.16
C PRO A 23 -12.14 2.74 -7.85
N GLU A 24 -11.80 3.84 -7.18
CA GLU A 24 -12.49 4.31 -5.96
C GLU A 24 -13.92 4.80 -6.24
N ASP A 25 -14.17 5.48 -7.35
CA ASP A 25 -15.51 5.93 -7.75
C ASP A 25 -16.45 4.74 -8.00
N GLU A 26 -15.93 3.63 -8.50
CA GLU A 26 -16.73 2.42 -8.74
C GLU A 26 -17.19 1.78 -7.44
N VAL A 27 -16.31 1.71 -6.46
CA VAL A 27 -16.60 1.18 -5.12
C VAL A 27 -17.64 2.03 -4.43
N VAL A 28 -17.46 3.36 -4.42
CA VAL A 28 -18.43 4.30 -3.82
C VAL A 28 -19.78 4.15 -4.49
N ARG A 29 -19.83 4.16 -5.83
CA ARG A 29 -21.06 3.98 -6.61
C ARG A 29 -21.77 2.68 -6.28
N VAL A 30 -21.05 1.56 -6.25
CA VAL A 30 -21.63 0.25 -5.94
C VAL A 30 -22.17 0.22 -4.51
N PHE A 31 -21.41 0.74 -3.54
CA PHE A 31 -21.81 0.77 -2.14
C PHE A 31 -23.06 1.62 -1.90
N GLU A 32 -23.10 2.84 -2.43
CA GLU A 32 -24.21 3.78 -2.22
C GLU A 32 -25.51 3.34 -2.90
N ASN A 33 -25.43 2.62 -4.03
CA ASN A 33 -26.61 2.15 -4.76
C ASN A 33 -27.10 0.76 -4.32
N ALA A 34 -26.32 0.03 -3.54
CA ALA A 34 -26.70 -1.30 -3.06
C ALA A 34 -27.78 -1.18 -1.97
N PRO A 35 -28.91 -1.90 -2.06
CA PRO A 35 -29.92 -1.91 -1.00
C PRO A 35 -29.34 -2.38 0.34
N GLU A 36 -29.56 -1.60 1.40
CA GLU A 36 -29.24 -1.97 2.77
C GLU A 36 -30.40 -2.77 3.41
N HIS A 37 -30.06 -3.93 3.95
CA HIS A 37 -30.94 -4.79 4.73
C HIS A 37 -30.45 -4.89 6.17
N GLN A 38 -31.33 -4.58 7.12
CA GLN A 38 -31.06 -4.79 8.54
C GLN A 38 -31.53 -6.18 8.95
N VAL A 39 -30.62 -6.97 9.52
CA VAL A 39 -30.89 -8.35 9.94
C VAL A 39 -30.39 -8.56 11.36
N VAL A 40 -31.00 -9.48 12.10
CA VAL A 40 -30.48 -9.82 13.44
C VAL A 40 -29.09 -10.45 13.30
N LYS A 41 -28.98 -11.45 12.43
CA LYS A 41 -27.72 -12.13 12.11
C LYS A 41 -27.80 -12.71 10.70
N TYR A 42 -26.71 -12.61 9.95
CA TYR A 42 -26.56 -13.22 8.64
C TYR A 42 -26.12 -14.68 8.81
N LEU A 43 -26.79 -15.62 8.13
CA LEU A 43 -26.44 -17.04 8.23
C LEU A 43 -25.48 -17.43 7.12
N VAL A 44 -24.30 -17.90 7.54
CA VAL A 44 -23.32 -18.50 6.64
C VAL A 44 -23.51 -20.01 6.66
N ASN A 45 -24.12 -20.57 5.62
CA ASN A 45 -24.15 -22.01 5.40
C ASN A 45 -22.92 -22.42 4.59
N SER A 46 -21.93 -23.01 5.25
CA SER A 46 -20.63 -23.35 4.67
C SER A 46 -20.67 -24.50 3.65
N GLN A 47 -21.82 -25.15 3.45
CA GLN A 47 -21.95 -26.32 2.56
C GLN A 47 -22.59 -26.04 1.19
N HIS A 48 -22.84 -24.78 0.82
CA HIS A 48 -23.35 -24.47 -0.52
C HIS A 48 -22.21 -24.35 -1.54
N GLU A 49 -22.03 -25.37 -2.39
CA GLU A 49 -21.08 -25.39 -3.51
C GLU A 49 -21.22 -24.22 -4.50
N LYS A 50 -22.32 -23.47 -4.42
CA LYS A 50 -22.66 -22.33 -5.28
C LYS A 50 -22.43 -20.96 -4.64
N ARG A 51 -21.79 -20.94 -3.46
CA ARG A 51 -21.40 -19.71 -2.77
C ARG A 51 -19.94 -19.78 -2.33
N VAL A 52 -19.29 -18.63 -2.31
CA VAL A 52 -17.96 -18.44 -1.70
C VAL A 52 -18.07 -17.38 -0.62
N HIS A 53 -17.37 -17.59 0.49
CA HIS A 53 -17.38 -16.70 1.64
C HIS A 53 -15.98 -16.10 1.82
N LEU A 54 -15.85 -14.84 1.45
CA LEU A 54 -14.63 -14.06 1.67
C LEU A 54 -14.67 -13.51 3.09
N TRP A 55 -14.13 -14.26 4.04
CA TRP A 55 -14.11 -13.88 5.45
C TRP A 55 -13.19 -12.68 5.68
N MET A 56 -13.58 -11.80 6.59
CA MET A 56 -12.78 -10.67 7.04
C MET A 56 -12.89 -10.57 8.56
N HIS A 57 -11.91 -9.98 9.23
CA HIS A 57 -12.06 -9.68 10.66
C HIS A 57 -13.08 -8.56 10.90
N PHE A 58 -13.64 -8.54 12.12
CA PHE A 58 -14.31 -7.36 12.66
C PHE A 58 -13.38 -6.14 12.54
N ALA A 59 -13.96 -5.00 12.15
CA ALA A 59 -13.25 -3.73 11.94
C ALA A 59 -12.07 -3.75 10.93
N LYS A 60 -11.88 -4.81 10.14
CA LYS A 60 -10.85 -4.89 9.08
C LYS A 60 -11.46 -5.24 7.72
N SER A 61 -10.67 -5.01 6.66
CA SER A 61 -11.06 -5.32 5.28
C SER A 61 -10.37 -6.53 4.66
N ALA A 62 -9.22 -6.96 5.21
CA ALA A 62 -8.43 -8.03 4.59
C ALA A 62 -9.20 -9.35 4.46
N ILE A 63 -9.20 -9.92 3.25
CA ILE A 63 -9.82 -11.22 2.93
C ILE A 63 -8.96 -12.36 3.50
N LEU A 64 -9.54 -13.14 4.41
CA LEU A 64 -8.94 -14.24 5.18
C LEU A 64 -9.04 -15.62 4.52
N THR A 65 -9.68 -15.73 3.35
CA THR A 65 -9.89 -17.01 2.65
C THR A 65 -9.24 -17.03 1.26
N PRO A 66 -7.91 -16.93 1.18
CA PRO A 66 -7.22 -16.96 -0.10
C PRO A 66 -7.45 -18.26 -0.89
N GLU A 67 -7.69 -19.39 -0.21
CA GLU A 67 -8.01 -20.66 -0.83
C GLU A 67 -9.31 -20.62 -1.66
N GLU A 68 -10.21 -19.68 -1.34
CA GLU A 68 -11.43 -19.48 -2.09
C GLU A 68 -11.26 -18.51 -3.26
N LEU A 69 -10.14 -17.77 -3.34
CA LEU A 69 -9.89 -16.82 -4.42
C LEU A 69 -9.81 -17.50 -5.80
N ALA A 70 -9.30 -18.73 -5.86
CA ALA A 70 -9.27 -19.47 -7.13
C ALA A 70 -10.69 -19.78 -7.64
N LYS A 71 -11.66 -19.99 -6.74
CA LYS A 71 -13.06 -20.27 -7.10
C LYS A 71 -13.75 -19.03 -7.66
N ILE A 72 -13.37 -17.85 -7.19
CA ILE A 72 -13.96 -16.59 -7.65
C ILE A 72 -13.36 -16.12 -8.96
N GLN A 73 -12.21 -16.64 -9.42
CA GLN A 73 -11.60 -16.18 -10.66
C GLN A 73 -12.37 -16.63 -11.91
N ASN A 74 -13.05 -17.79 -11.84
CA ASN A 74 -13.70 -18.40 -12.99
C ASN A 74 -15.16 -18.73 -12.63
N GLY A 75 -16.09 -17.88 -13.07
CA GLY A 75 -17.51 -18.14 -12.86
C GLY A 75 -18.36 -16.90 -13.05
N LYS A 76 -19.57 -17.11 -13.59
CA LYS A 76 -20.58 -16.07 -13.64
C LYS A 76 -21.06 -15.78 -12.22
N VAL A 77 -20.84 -14.57 -11.77
CA VAL A 77 -21.36 -14.07 -10.49
C VAL A 77 -22.73 -13.46 -10.74
N TYR A 78 -23.69 -13.79 -9.89
CA TYR A 78 -25.06 -13.27 -9.98
C TYR A 78 -25.36 -12.25 -8.88
N ALA A 79 -24.79 -12.44 -7.70
CA ALA A 79 -24.98 -11.52 -6.59
C ALA A 79 -23.77 -11.50 -5.66
N ILE A 80 -23.59 -10.37 -4.98
CA ILE A 80 -22.57 -10.17 -3.96
C ILE A 80 -23.21 -9.49 -2.76
N ASP A 81 -23.02 -10.09 -1.60
CA ASP A 81 -23.49 -9.53 -0.34
C ASP A 81 -22.31 -9.03 0.48
N LEU A 82 -22.31 -7.74 0.81
CA LEU A 82 -21.45 -7.20 1.84
C LEU A 82 -22.13 -7.35 3.19
N VAL A 83 -21.48 -8.02 4.12
CA VAL A 83 -22.03 -8.29 5.45
C VAL A 83 -21.16 -7.67 6.53
N TYR A 84 -21.76 -6.90 7.43
CA TYR A 84 -21.09 -6.32 8.59
C TYR A 84 -22.01 -6.21 9.81
N THR A 85 -21.47 -5.78 10.94
CA THR A 85 -22.22 -5.55 12.19
C THR A 85 -22.42 -4.07 12.46
N ASP A 86 -23.57 -3.69 12.99
CA ASP A 86 -23.83 -2.36 13.55
C ASP A 86 -23.19 -2.21 14.94
N PHE A 87 -21.87 -2.34 15.02
CA PHE A 87 -21.13 -2.19 16.26
C PHE A 87 -19.80 -1.44 16.07
N PRO A 88 -19.52 -0.39 16.86
CA PRO A 88 -20.42 0.23 17.86
C PRO A 88 -21.68 0.84 17.23
N LYS A 89 -22.84 0.67 17.88
CA LYS A 89 -24.13 1.10 17.31
C LYS A 89 -24.15 2.58 16.93
N GLY A 90 -24.73 2.88 15.76
CA GLY A 90 -24.94 4.25 15.31
C GLY A 90 -23.67 4.98 14.81
N LYS A 91 -22.59 4.24 14.55
CA LYS A 91 -21.40 4.78 13.85
C LYS A 91 -21.55 4.64 12.34
N ASN A 92 -20.84 5.49 11.60
CA ASN A 92 -20.70 5.35 10.15
C ASN A 92 -19.58 4.34 9.86
N PHE A 93 -19.85 3.36 9.00
CA PHE A 93 -18.92 2.30 8.60
C PHE A 93 -18.64 2.29 7.09
N ASP A 94 -19.04 3.35 6.38
CA ASP A 94 -18.98 3.42 4.92
C ASP A 94 -17.56 3.29 4.44
N GLN A 95 -16.62 4.03 5.03
CA GLN A 95 -15.21 3.94 4.68
C GLN A 95 -14.66 2.51 4.84
N LEU A 96 -14.94 1.84 5.96
CA LEU A 96 -14.49 0.47 6.19
C LEU A 96 -15.10 -0.50 5.15
N ASN A 97 -16.38 -0.33 4.87
CA ASN A 97 -17.12 -1.17 3.93
C ASN A 97 -16.71 -0.93 2.48
N GLN A 98 -16.39 0.31 2.11
CA GLN A 98 -15.77 0.66 0.84
C GLN A 98 -14.38 0.01 0.74
N SER A 99 -13.55 0.05 1.79
CA SER A 99 -12.27 -0.67 1.78
C SER A 99 -12.43 -2.19 1.59
N ARG A 100 -13.48 -2.81 2.14
CA ARG A 100 -13.80 -4.23 1.90
C ARG A 100 -14.15 -4.53 0.45
N LEU A 101 -14.89 -3.64 -0.19
CA LEU A 101 -15.23 -3.74 -1.61
C LEU A 101 -14.02 -3.47 -2.51
N ALA A 102 -13.16 -2.51 -2.14
CA ALA A 102 -11.91 -2.24 -2.85
C ALA A 102 -10.99 -3.47 -2.87
N ASP A 103 -10.94 -4.24 -1.78
CA ASP A 103 -10.21 -5.52 -1.74
C ASP A 103 -10.75 -6.53 -2.77
N LEU A 104 -12.07 -6.57 -3.00
CA LEU A 104 -12.66 -7.38 -4.06
C LEU A 104 -12.40 -6.81 -5.46
N LEU A 105 -12.50 -5.49 -5.64
CA LEU A 105 -12.20 -4.82 -6.91
C LEU A 105 -10.79 -5.15 -7.39
N ASN A 106 -9.83 -5.16 -6.46
CA ASN A 106 -8.45 -5.52 -6.75
C ASN A 106 -8.29 -6.95 -7.29
N LEU A 107 -9.20 -7.86 -6.93
CA LEU A 107 -9.22 -9.26 -7.35
C LEU A 107 -10.05 -9.51 -8.63
N ARG A 108 -11.18 -8.82 -8.77
CA ARG A 108 -12.18 -9.02 -9.84
C ARG A 108 -12.82 -7.69 -10.24
N GLN A 109 -12.06 -6.85 -10.96
CA GLN A 109 -12.51 -5.53 -11.40
C GLN A 109 -13.77 -5.58 -12.29
N ASP A 110 -13.89 -6.63 -13.10
CA ASP A 110 -15.01 -6.83 -14.03
C ASP A 110 -16.38 -6.92 -13.32
N LEU A 111 -16.42 -7.32 -12.05
CA LEU A 111 -17.67 -7.40 -11.28
C LEU A 111 -18.29 -6.03 -10.98
N PHE A 112 -17.49 -4.98 -10.89
CA PHE A 112 -17.95 -3.63 -10.53
C PHE A 112 -18.51 -2.83 -11.71
N SER A 113 -18.23 -3.30 -12.93
CA SER A 113 -18.78 -2.77 -14.17
C SER A 113 -19.91 -3.64 -14.74
N ASP A 114 -20.09 -4.87 -14.23
CA ASP A 114 -21.16 -5.77 -14.66
C ASP A 114 -22.51 -5.41 -14.01
N SER A 115 -23.35 -4.70 -14.77
CA SER A 115 -24.72 -4.36 -14.38
C SER A 115 -25.65 -5.56 -14.11
N THR A 116 -25.25 -6.78 -14.44
CA THR A 116 -26.03 -8.00 -14.17
C THR A 116 -25.77 -8.58 -12.78
N VAL A 117 -24.72 -8.11 -12.09
CA VAL A 117 -24.41 -8.48 -10.72
C VAL A 117 -25.29 -7.68 -9.76
N THR A 118 -26.05 -8.39 -8.93
CA THR A 118 -26.86 -7.76 -7.86
C THR A 118 -26.02 -7.55 -6.61
N TRP A 119 -25.94 -6.32 -6.13
CA TRP A 119 -25.21 -5.98 -4.90
C TRP A 119 -26.18 -5.78 -3.75
N ASN A 120 -25.85 -6.28 -2.55
CA ASN A 120 -26.65 -6.05 -1.35
C ASN A 120 -25.74 -5.76 -0.16
N VAL A 121 -26.26 -4.99 0.79
CA VAL A 121 -25.58 -4.66 2.04
C VAL A 121 -26.39 -5.21 3.20
N PHE A 122 -25.81 -6.08 4.03
CA PHE A 122 -26.46 -6.65 5.20
C PHE A 122 -25.81 -6.11 6.48
N LYS A 123 -26.56 -5.27 7.20
CA LYS A 123 -26.19 -4.73 8.51
C LYS A 123 -26.77 -5.59 9.62
N GLN A 124 -25.90 -6.28 10.36
CA GLN A 124 -26.28 -7.18 11.45
C GLN A 124 -26.43 -6.39 12.76
N THR A 125 -27.64 -6.38 13.34
CA THR A 125 -28.00 -5.56 14.51
C THR A 125 -28.08 -6.36 15.82
N GLY A 126 -27.89 -7.68 15.76
CA GLY A 126 -28.09 -8.59 16.89
C GLY A 126 -26.96 -8.63 17.93
N CYS A 127 -25.80 -8.00 17.67
CA CYS A 127 -24.71 -7.92 18.64
C CYS A 127 -24.85 -6.71 19.57
N ALA A 128 -24.57 -6.90 20.85
CA ALA A 128 -24.56 -5.86 21.88
C ALA A 128 -23.14 -5.50 22.36
N THR A 129 -22.20 -6.44 22.26
CA THR A 129 -20.79 -6.25 22.68
C THR A 129 -19.83 -6.41 21.51
N GLN A 130 -18.59 -5.93 21.69
CA GLN A 130 -17.53 -6.14 20.71
C GLN A 130 -17.23 -7.63 20.50
N GLU A 131 -17.18 -8.41 21.58
CA GLU A 131 -16.94 -9.86 21.55
C GLU A 131 -18.02 -10.60 20.77
N GLU A 132 -19.28 -10.17 20.89
CA GLU A 132 -20.37 -10.70 20.08
C GLU A 132 -20.24 -10.29 18.62
N ALA A 133 -19.91 -9.03 18.36
CA ALA A 133 -19.70 -8.52 17.01
C ALA A 133 -18.59 -9.31 16.31
N GLU A 134 -17.44 -9.52 16.96
CA GLU A 134 -16.29 -10.29 16.46
C GLU A 134 -16.63 -11.73 16.06
N ARG A 135 -17.69 -12.31 16.61
CA ARG A 135 -18.16 -13.67 16.28
C ARG A 135 -19.16 -13.72 15.13
N TYR A 136 -19.63 -12.57 14.65
CA TYR A 136 -20.53 -12.50 13.49
C TYR A 136 -19.71 -12.60 12.22
N PHE A 137 -20.37 -12.95 11.11
CA PHE A 137 -19.69 -12.93 9.81
C PHE A 137 -19.45 -11.48 9.40
N HIS A 138 -18.20 -11.17 9.02
CA HIS A 138 -17.84 -9.99 8.27
C HIS A 138 -17.20 -10.40 6.97
N GLY A 139 -17.55 -9.70 5.89
CA GLY A 139 -16.92 -9.86 4.60
C GLY A 139 -17.93 -9.96 3.48
N LEU A 140 -17.59 -10.76 2.46
CA LEU A 140 -18.35 -10.82 1.21
C LEU A 140 -18.85 -12.24 0.94
N VAL A 141 -20.09 -12.35 0.51
CA VAL A 141 -20.65 -13.62 0.00
C VAL A 141 -20.84 -13.50 -1.51
N ILE A 142 -20.14 -14.34 -2.27
CA ILE A 142 -20.24 -14.36 -3.74
C ILE A 142 -21.15 -15.50 -4.15
N HIS A 143 -22.20 -15.19 -4.91
CA HIS A 143 -23.20 -16.16 -5.37
C HIS A 143 -23.00 -16.48 -6.85
N PHE A 144 -22.78 -17.76 -7.15
CA PHE A 144 -22.67 -18.29 -8.52
C PHE A 144 -24.02 -18.76 -9.09
N GLU A 145 -25.11 -18.53 -8.36
CA GLU A 145 -26.49 -18.68 -8.83
C GLU A 145 -27.34 -17.52 -8.32
N LYS A 146 -28.50 -17.27 -8.95
CA LYS A 146 -29.44 -16.27 -8.44
C LYS A 146 -29.97 -16.70 -7.07
N PRO A 147 -29.81 -15.89 -6.02
CA PRO A 147 -30.36 -16.19 -4.70
C PRO A 147 -31.89 -16.29 -4.79
N LYS A 148 -32.45 -17.44 -4.39
CA LYS A 148 -33.92 -17.63 -4.39
C LYS A 148 -34.58 -16.99 -3.16
N VAL A 149 -33.89 -17.03 -2.02
CA VAL A 149 -34.27 -16.42 -0.74
C VAL A 149 -32.97 -16.03 -0.04
N TRP A 150 -32.91 -14.83 0.53
CA TRP A 150 -31.84 -14.46 1.44
C TRP A 150 -32.04 -15.21 2.76
N GLU A 151 -31.11 -16.10 3.11
CA GLU A 151 -31.17 -16.86 4.37
C GLU A 151 -30.80 -15.94 5.54
N VAL A 152 -31.77 -15.16 6.00
CA VAL A 152 -31.60 -14.22 7.12
C VAL A 152 -32.47 -14.66 8.29
N VAL A 153 -31.94 -14.67 9.52
CA VAL A 153 -32.77 -14.95 10.70
C VAL A 153 -33.60 -13.71 10.99
N THR A 154 -34.89 -13.76 10.64
CA THR A 154 -35.89 -12.82 11.15
C THR A 154 -36.37 -13.29 12.52
N THR A 155 -35.69 -12.81 13.56
CA THR A 155 -36.15 -12.71 14.96
C THR A 155 -36.50 -13.96 15.80
N LYS A 156 -36.64 -15.20 15.28
CA LYS A 156 -36.85 -16.39 16.17
C LYS A 156 -36.24 -17.72 15.66
N GLY A 157 -35.02 -18.03 16.13
CA GLY A 157 -34.35 -19.38 16.13
C GLY A 157 -33.81 -19.90 14.77
N PRO A 158 -33.04 -21.02 14.71
CA PRO A 158 -32.36 -21.81 15.74
C PRO A 158 -30.81 -21.67 15.71
N ALA A 159 -30.11 -22.58 16.41
CA ALA A 159 -28.72 -22.58 16.85
C ALA A 159 -27.64 -21.98 15.92
N GLN A 160 -26.79 -21.17 16.55
CA GLN A 160 -25.68 -20.41 16.00
C GLN A 160 -24.57 -21.34 15.46
N LEU A 161 -24.12 -21.13 14.22
CA LEU A 161 -22.70 -21.37 13.93
C LEU A 161 -21.93 -20.34 14.78
N LYS A 162 -21.28 -20.80 15.84
CA LYS A 162 -20.27 -20.02 16.55
C LYS A 162 -18.99 -20.21 15.76
N LEU A 163 -18.54 -19.18 15.02
CA LEU A 163 -17.12 -19.16 14.69
C LEU A 163 -16.38 -18.92 16.00
N HIS A 164 -15.40 -19.78 16.28
CA HIS A 164 -14.51 -19.57 17.40
C HIS A 164 -13.45 -18.54 16.98
N PRO A 165 -13.03 -17.59 17.84
CA PRO A 165 -11.92 -16.69 17.55
C PRO A 165 -10.65 -17.42 17.06
N ASP A 166 -10.37 -18.61 17.60
CA ASP A 166 -9.29 -19.50 17.16
C ASP A 166 -9.38 -19.92 15.68
N ASP A 167 -10.59 -19.93 15.07
CA ASP A 167 -10.76 -20.19 13.65
C ASP A 167 -10.31 -19.00 12.79
N LEU A 168 -10.46 -17.76 13.29
CA LEU A 168 -10.07 -16.55 12.56
C LEU A 168 -8.55 -16.34 12.60
N GLU A 169 -7.91 -16.57 13.75
CA GLU A 169 -6.46 -16.50 13.85
C GLU A 169 -5.77 -17.57 13.00
N ALA A 170 -6.28 -18.81 13.02
CA ALA A 170 -5.80 -19.86 12.14
C ALA A 170 -5.99 -19.53 10.64
N ARG A 171 -7.09 -18.84 10.28
CA ARG A 171 -7.31 -18.34 8.91
C ARG A 171 -6.35 -17.23 8.53
N GLU A 172 -6.13 -16.28 9.43
CA GLU A 172 -5.17 -15.19 9.23
C GLU A 172 -3.75 -15.73 9.05
N GLN A 173 -3.34 -16.73 9.83
CA GLN A 173 -2.05 -17.39 9.63
C GLN A 173 -1.97 -18.08 8.27
N LYS A 174 -3.00 -18.86 7.89
CA LYS A 174 -3.07 -19.47 6.56
C LYS A 174 -3.03 -18.43 5.44
N ARG A 175 -3.65 -17.27 5.64
CA ARG A 175 -3.60 -16.13 4.71
C ARG A 175 -2.20 -15.60 4.56
N ARG A 176 -1.52 -15.32 5.66
CA ARG A 176 -0.12 -14.84 5.67
C ARG A 176 0.81 -15.84 4.96
N ASP A 177 0.66 -17.14 5.24
CA ASP A 177 1.46 -18.19 4.60
C ASP A 177 1.21 -18.29 3.09
N TYR A 178 -0.05 -18.15 2.66
CA TYR A 178 -0.40 -18.12 1.24
C TYR A 178 0.20 -16.92 0.53
N LEU A 179 0.05 -15.71 1.11
CA LEU A 179 0.55 -14.47 0.54
C LEU A 179 2.07 -14.47 0.47
N ASP A 180 2.77 -15.01 1.46
CA ASP A 180 4.23 -15.16 1.44
C ASP A 180 4.68 -15.99 0.23
N LYS A 181 4.04 -17.14 0.00
CA LYS A 181 4.34 -18.00 -1.16
C LYS A 181 4.01 -17.32 -2.48
N LEU A 182 2.87 -16.62 -2.55
CA LEU A 182 2.44 -15.91 -3.76
C LEU A 182 3.42 -14.77 -4.11
N LEU A 183 3.78 -13.96 -3.12
CA LEU A 183 4.71 -12.84 -3.31
C LEU A 183 6.09 -13.32 -3.71
N GLN A 184 6.62 -14.35 -3.05
CA GLN A 184 7.91 -14.95 -3.42
C GLN A 184 7.89 -15.44 -4.88
N LYS A 185 6.79 -16.09 -5.29
CA LYS A 185 6.60 -16.51 -6.68
C LYS A 185 6.55 -15.31 -7.63
N LEU A 186 5.78 -14.27 -7.31
CA LEU A 186 5.65 -13.06 -8.14
C LEU A 186 6.97 -12.31 -8.28
N MET A 187 7.72 -12.13 -7.19
CA MET A 187 9.04 -11.49 -7.19
C MET A 187 10.03 -12.29 -8.04
N LYS A 188 10.08 -13.62 -7.86
CA LYS A 188 10.94 -14.49 -8.66
C LYS A 188 10.58 -14.47 -10.15
N THR A 189 9.30 -14.46 -10.50
CA THR A 189 8.85 -14.43 -11.90
C THR A 189 9.05 -13.07 -12.56
N ASN A 190 8.77 -11.97 -11.87
CA ASN A 190 8.84 -10.63 -12.45
C ASN A 190 10.25 -10.05 -12.44
N LEU A 191 11.01 -10.31 -11.37
CA LEU A 191 12.30 -9.67 -11.11
C LEU A 191 13.49 -10.64 -11.11
N GLY A 192 13.25 -11.95 -11.02
CA GLY A 192 14.33 -12.95 -10.90
C GLY A 192 15.00 -12.97 -9.53
N MET A 193 14.34 -12.46 -8.49
CA MET A 193 14.93 -12.24 -7.16
C MET A 193 14.16 -12.95 -6.06
N ASP A 194 14.86 -13.22 -4.95
CA ASP A 194 14.28 -13.63 -3.67
C ASP A 194 14.46 -12.48 -2.66
N ILE A 195 13.56 -12.39 -1.68
CA ILE A 195 13.59 -11.38 -0.63
C ILE A 195 14.69 -11.63 0.41
N GLY A 196 15.20 -12.87 0.46
CA GLY A 196 16.21 -13.28 1.43
C GLY A 196 15.64 -13.50 2.83
N THR A 197 16.54 -13.66 3.81
CA THR A 197 16.20 -13.96 5.21
C THR A 197 16.26 -12.73 6.12
N ASP A 198 16.72 -11.59 5.60
CA ASP A 198 16.69 -10.32 6.32
C ASP A 198 15.25 -9.86 6.57
N SER A 199 15.00 -9.26 7.72
CA SER A 199 13.69 -8.70 8.12
C SER A 199 13.77 -7.23 8.53
N SER A 200 14.90 -6.55 8.30
CA SER A 200 15.16 -5.21 8.84
C SER A 200 14.08 -4.19 8.49
N THR A 201 13.73 -4.10 7.22
CA THR A 201 12.69 -3.17 6.76
C THR A 201 11.29 -3.66 7.16
N LEU A 202 11.04 -4.98 7.13
CA LEU A 202 9.79 -5.54 7.61
C LEU A 202 9.52 -5.15 9.08
N ASP A 203 10.50 -5.36 9.96
CA ASP A 203 10.37 -5.11 11.39
C ASP A 203 10.18 -3.62 11.70
N ILE A 204 10.85 -2.74 10.94
CA ILE A 204 10.64 -1.29 11.02
C ILE A 204 9.17 -0.92 10.72
N PHE A 205 8.61 -1.46 9.64
CA PHE A 205 7.23 -1.18 9.26
C PHE A 205 6.23 -1.79 10.25
N GLU A 206 6.47 -2.99 10.77
CA GLU A 206 5.61 -3.62 11.78
C GLU A 206 5.53 -2.79 13.07
N ARG A 207 6.64 -2.16 13.49
CA ARG A 207 6.66 -1.27 14.67
C ARG A 207 5.98 0.07 14.43
N ASN A 208 6.20 0.69 13.26
CA ASN A 208 5.91 2.10 13.07
C ASN A 208 4.69 2.41 12.20
N ALA A 209 4.28 1.54 11.28
CA ALA A 209 3.33 1.90 10.23
C ALA A 209 1.89 2.21 10.73
N LYS A 210 1.60 2.00 12.02
CA LYS A 210 0.34 2.45 12.61
C LYS A 210 0.26 3.98 12.73
N SER A 211 1.39 4.66 12.98
CA SER A 211 1.45 6.12 13.08
C SER A 211 1.59 6.79 11.72
N TRP A 212 2.18 6.10 10.75
CA TRP A 212 2.33 6.57 9.37
C TRP A 212 1.02 6.46 8.58
N LYS A 213 0.54 7.58 8.04
CA LYS A 213 -0.72 7.66 7.29
C LYS A 213 -0.52 8.51 6.03
N ASN A 214 -1.16 8.09 4.94
CA ASN A 214 -1.11 8.80 3.65
C ASN A 214 0.34 9.10 3.23
N VAL A 215 1.16 8.05 3.25
CA VAL A 215 2.60 8.14 3.00
C VAL A 215 2.95 7.82 1.56
N VAL A 216 4.04 8.41 1.07
CA VAL A 216 4.66 7.98 -0.19
C VAL A 216 5.92 7.20 0.13
N ILE A 217 6.05 6.00 -0.43
CA ILE A 217 7.29 5.23 -0.32
C ILE A 217 8.25 5.73 -1.40
N VAL A 218 9.38 6.30 -0.98
CA VAL A 218 10.48 6.70 -1.86
C VAL A 218 11.63 5.75 -1.60
N SER A 219 12.07 5.01 -2.60
CA SER A 219 13.00 3.91 -2.38
C SER A 219 14.18 3.95 -3.33
N ASP A 220 15.37 3.84 -2.76
CA ASP A 220 16.54 3.36 -3.47
C ASP A 220 16.22 1.97 -4.03
N TRP A 221 16.37 1.81 -5.33
CA TRP A 221 16.14 0.56 -6.05
C TRP A 221 17.38 0.18 -6.88
N THR A 222 18.54 0.29 -6.25
CA THR A 222 19.82 -0.23 -6.73
C THR A 222 20.07 -1.67 -6.30
N GLY A 223 21.11 -2.29 -6.88
CA GLY A 223 21.48 -3.68 -6.66
C GLY A 223 21.57 -4.09 -5.19
N SER A 224 22.03 -3.16 -4.35
CA SER A 224 22.26 -3.42 -2.94
C SER A 224 21.01 -3.29 -2.07
N MET A 225 19.96 -2.64 -2.59
CA MET A 225 18.75 -2.30 -1.84
C MET A 225 17.55 -3.20 -2.15
N TYR A 226 17.64 -4.07 -3.16
CA TYR A 226 16.52 -4.92 -3.57
C TYR A 226 15.84 -5.70 -2.44
N PRO A 227 16.55 -6.40 -1.53
CA PRO A 227 15.89 -7.18 -0.48
C PRO A 227 15.02 -6.32 0.43
N TYR A 228 15.50 -5.13 0.81
CA TYR A 228 14.87 -4.23 1.75
C TYR A 228 13.60 -3.60 1.18
N THR A 229 13.66 -3.12 -0.05
CA THR A 229 12.48 -2.54 -0.71
C THR A 229 11.42 -3.59 -1.03
N LEU A 230 11.80 -4.84 -1.33
CA LEU A 230 10.85 -5.94 -1.48
C LEU A 230 10.13 -6.28 -0.16
N GLN A 231 10.79 -6.11 1.00
CA GLN A 231 10.15 -6.27 2.31
C GLN A 231 9.03 -5.26 2.53
N VAL A 232 9.15 -4.03 2.03
CA VAL A 232 8.06 -3.03 2.09
C VAL A 232 6.82 -3.52 1.35
N LEU A 233 6.99 -4.00 0.11
CA LEU A 233 5.85 -4.51 -0.67
C LEU A 233 5.24 -5.75 -0.02
N LYS A 234 6.07 -6.64 0.53
CA LYS A 234 5.61 -7.81 1.29
C LYS A 234 4.78 -7.39 2.49
N TRP A 235 5.28 -6.46 3.30
CA TRP A 235 4.58 -5.90 4.44
C TRP A 235 3.23 -5.29 4.01
N GLN A 236 3.22 -4.46 2.96
CA GLN A 236 2.01 -3.79 2.48
C GLN A 236 0.90 -4.81 2.16
N VAL A 237 1.24 -5.88 1.45
CA VAL A 237 0.28 -6.91 1.04
C VAL A 237 -0.15 -7.78 2.23
N LYS A 238 0.78 -8.17 3.10
CA LYS A 238 0.45 -8.99 4.27
C LYS A 238 -0.44 -8.24 5.24
N GLU A 239 -0.14 -6.98 5.53
CA GLU A 239 -0.90 -6.18 6.51
C GLU A 239 -2.10 -5.44 5.89
N ASN A 240 -2.36 -5.65 4.59
CA ASN A 240 -3.41 -4.98 3.83
C ASN A 240 -3.35 -3.44 3.96
N ALA A 241 -2.14 -2.90 3.86
CA ALA A 241 -1.83 -1.50 4.14
C ALA A 241 -1.95 -0.58 2.91
N HIS A 242 -2.61 -1.03 1.84
CA HIS A 242 -2.75 -0.28 0.59
C HIS A 242 -3.39 1.11 0.78
N HIS A 243 -4.32 1.25 1.73
CA HIS A 243 -5.00 2.51 2.06
C HIS A 243 -4.11 3.51 2.84
N ARG A 244 -2.91 3.09 3.27
CA ARG A 244 -1.96 3.95 4.00
C ARG A 244 -0.94 4.58 3.08
N ILE A 245 -0.77 4.02 1.89
CA ILE A 245 0.27 4.39 0.94
C ILE A 245 -0.40 5.09 -0.25
N ALA A 246 0.01 6.32 -0.53
CA ALA A 246 -0.46 7.07 -1.70
C ALA A 246 0.16 6.54 -3.00
N GLY A 247 1.41 6.08 -2.94
CA GLY A 247 2.10 5.48 -4.07
C GLY A 247 3.56 5.20 -3.78
N TYR A 248 4.28 4.79 -4.83
CA TYR A 248 5.71 4.51 -4.77
C TYR A 248 6.49 5.39 -5.75
N VAL A 249 7.66 5.82 -5.32
CA VAL A 249 8.73 6.35 -6.17
C VAL A 249 9.96 5.49 -5.99
N PHE A 250 10.56 5.09 -7.10
CA PHE A 250 11.82 4.35 -7.12
C PHE A 250 12.89 5.17 -7.81
N PHE A 251 14.12 5.08 -7.34
CA PHE A 251 15.27 5.65 -8.01
C PHE A 251 16.42 4.66 -8.17
N ASN A 252 17.18 4.77 -9.26
CA ASN A 252 18.34 3.92 -9.57
C ASN A 252 19.63 4.72 -9.81
N ASP A 253 19.63 5.99 -9.41
CA ASP A 253 20.75 6.93 -9.55
C ASP A 253 21.22 7.12 -11.00
N GLY A 254 20.23 7.35 -11.87
CA GLY A 254 20.45 8.01 -13.16
C GLY A 254 20.52 7.12 -14.38
N ASP A 255 19.83 5.98 -14.41
CA ASP A 255 19.65 5.15 -15.61
C ASP A 255 20.96 4.79 -16.35
N LEU A 256 21.93 4.24 -15.61
CA LEU A 256 23.27 3.85 -16.11
C LEU A 256 24.15 5.03 -16.56
N LYS A 257 23.79 6.27 -16.22
CA LYS A 257 24.70 7.42 -16.35
C LYS A 257 26.03 7.15 -15.66
N THR A 258 27.11 7.60 -16.28
CA THR A 258 28.43 7.64 -15.64
C THR A 258 28.46 8.70 -14.53
N THR A 259 29.38 8.59 -13.58
CA THR A 259 29.48 9.53 -12.44
C THR A 259 29.49 11.01 -12.86
N ASP A 260 30.20 11.35 -13.94
CA ASP A 260 30.29 12.75 -14.42
C ASP A 260 28.98 13.28 -15.02
N GLU A 261 28.08 12.39 -15.46
CA GLU A 261 26.78 12.74 -16.02
C GLU A 261 25.70 12.92 -14.94
N LYS A 262 25.97 12.48 -13.70
CA LYS A 262 25.07 12.56 -12.55
C LYS A 262 25.12 13.94 -11.89
N LEU A 263 24.68 14.94 -12.63
CA LEU A 263 24.61 16.33 -12.18
C LEU A 263 23.50 16.48 -11.13
N ILE A 264 23.82 17.09 -9.98
CA ILE A 264 22.86 17.34 -8.89
C ILE A 264 21.58 18.02 -9.43
N GLY A 265 20.43 17.43 -9.12
CA GLY A 265 19.11 17.88 -9.57
C GLY A 265 18.74 17.51 -11.01
N ASN A 266 19.64 16.81 -11.72
CA ASN A 266 19.42 16.28 -13.07
C ASN A 266 20.00 14.85 -13.20
N THR A 267 20.16 14.12 -12.09
CA THR A 267 20.67 12.75 -12.11
C THR A 267 19.68 11.84 -12.82
N GLY A 268 18.39 11.99 -12.58
CA GLY A 268 17.34 11.20 -13.22
C GLY A 268 17.22 9.80 -12.64
N GLY A 269 16.72 8.85 -13.43
CA GLY A 269 16.46 7.50 -12.94
C GLY A 269 15.31 7.43 -11.94
N LEU A 270 14.30 8.30 -12.09
CA LEU A 270 13.17 8.44 -11.19
C LEU A 270 11.91 7.87 -11.82
N TYR A 271 11.23 6.98 -11.09
CA TYR A 271 10.07 6.24 -11.59
C TYR A 271 8.95 6.29 -10.58
N VAL A 272 7.71 6.49 -11.04
CA VAL A 272 6.51 6.49 -10.20
C VAL A 272 5.68 5.25 -10.46
N ALA A 273 5.14 4.66 -9.39
CA ALA A 273 3.99 3.76 -9.47
C ALA A 273 2.81 4.48 -8.82
N GLU A 274 1.91 5.03 -9.64
CA GLU A 274 0.64 5.67 -9.24
C GLU A 274 -0.41 4.62 -8.79
N SER A 275 0.05 3.55 -8.15
CA SER A 275 -0.79 2.45 -7.68
C SER A 275 -0.06 1.69 -6.59
N THR A 276 -0.82 1.26 -5.58
CA THR A 276 -0.34 0.34 -4.54
C THR A 276 -0.58 -1.13 -4.91
N ARG A 277 -1.10 -1.42 -6.10
CA ARG A 277 -1.35 -2.80 -6.53
C ARG A 277 -0.01 -3.53 -6.79
N PRO A 278 0.19 -4.74 -6.23
CA PRO A 278 1.49 -5.43 -6.33
C PRO A 278 1.95 -5.71 -7.75
N ASP A 279 1.04 -6.01 -8.68
CA ASP A 279 1.37 -6.23 -10.10
C ASP A 279 1.92 -4.96 -10.77
N ARG A 280 1.35 -3.79 -10.46
CA ARG A 280 1.79 -2.50 -10.98
C ARG A 280 3.11 -2.07 -10.36
N VAL A 281 3.24 -2.19 -9.04
CA VAL A 281 4.48 -1.87 -8.31
C VAL A 281 5.64 -2.74 -8.82
N LEU A 282 5.42 -4.05 -8.95
CA LEU A 282 6.44 -4.98 -9.48
C LEU A 282 6.81 -4.68 -10.94
N ALA A 283 5.86 -4.21 -11.76
CA ALA A 283 6.15 -3.80 -13.13
C ALA A 283 7.06 -2.56 -13.17
N THR A 284 6.79 -1.55 -12.35
CA THR A 284 7.66 -0.37 -12.21
C THR A 284 9.04 -0.75 -11.69
N MET A 285 9.13 -1.57 -10.64
CA MET A 285 10.40 -2.10 -10.12
C MET A 285 11.22 -2.81 -11.21
N LYS A 286 10.56 -3.60 -12.07
CA LYS A 286 11.21 -4.30 -13.19
C LYS A 286 11.77 -3.33 -14.22
N GLU A 287 11.03 -2.25 -14.52
CA GLU A 287 11.45 -1.20 -15.43
C GLU A 287 12.67 -0.45 -14.89
N VAL A 288 12.60 0.02 -13.64
CA VAL A 288 13.72 0.73 -12.98
C VAL A 288 15.00 -0.10 -13.03
N LYS A 289 14.90 -1.38 -12.63
CA LYS A 289 16.03 -2.32 -12.65
C LYS A 289 16.61 -2.56 -14.04
N LYS A 290 15.75 -2.59 -15.07
CA LYS A 290 16.20 -2.76 -16.46
C LYS A 290 17.01 -1.56 -16.93
N ASN A 291 16.66 -0.37 -16.46
CA ASN A 291 17.28 0.88 -16.87
C ASN A 291 18.50 1.25 -16.03
N GLY A 292 18.73 0.61 -14.89
CA GLY A 292 19.94 0.75 -14.07
C GLY A 292 19.83 0.08 -12.71
N ASP A 293 20.97 -0.22 -12.10
CA ASP A 293 21.06 -0.78 -10.75
C ASP A 293 22.07 -0.04 -9.85
N GLY A 294 22.40 1.20 -10.23
CA GLY A 294 23.37 2.07 -9.57
C GLY A 294 24.64 2.30 -10.40
N GLY A 295 25.75 2.64 -9.76
CA GLY A 295 27.06 2.68 -10.41
C GLY A 295 28.21 3.08 -9.50
N ASP A 296 28.10 4.25 -8.89
CA ASP A 296 29.00 4.74 -7.84
C ASP A 296 28.32 4.63 -6.46
N LEU A 297 29.04 5.01 -5.40
CA LEU A 297 28.58 4.87 -4.01
C LEU A 297 27.59 5.96 -3.55
N GLN A 298 27.32 6.96 -4.40
CA GLN A 298 26.44 8.08 -4.05
C GLN A 298 25.10 7.90 -4.73
N GLU A 299 24.02 8.29 -4.06
CA GLU A 299 22.65 8.10 -4.52
C GLU A 299 21.90 9.44 -4.59
N ASN A 300 20.87 9.56 -5.45
CA ASN A 300 20.11 10.79 -5.66
C ASN A 300 18.81 10.88 -4.82
N ASP A 301 18.94 10.66 -3.52
CA ASP A 301 17.81 10.57 -2.58
C ASP A 301 16.93 11.83 -2.57
N ILE A 302 17.53 13.03 -2.58
CA ILE A 302 16.77 14.28 -2.44
C ILE A 302 16.02 14.61 -3.72
N GLU A 303 16.61 14.35 -4.89
CA GLU A 303 15.94 14.49 -6.18
C GLU A 303 14.72 13.57 -6.25
N ALA A 304 14.84 12.32 -5.75
CA ALA A 304 13.73 11.38 -5.68
C ALA A 304 12.62 11.86 -4.71
N LEU A 305 12.99 12.41 -3.55
CA LEU A 305 12.04 13.01 -2.61
C LEU A 305 11.29 14.20 -3.25
N LEU A 306 12.01 15.13 -3.89
CA LEU A 306 11.41 16.28 -4.57
C LEU A 306 10.46 15.85 -5.70
N PHE A 307 10.86 14.84 -6.47
CA PHE A 307 10.01 14.24 -7.49
C PHE A 307 8.75 13.62 -6.87
N ALA A 308 8.88 12.85 -5.79
CA ALA A 308 7.75 12.26 -5.07
C ALA A 308 6.79 13.33 -4.54
N LYS A 309 7.30 14.42 -3.95
CA LYS A 309 6.48 15.54 -3.47
C LYS A 309 5.67 16.18 -4.59
N LYS A 310 6.22 16.26 -5.80
CA LYS A 310 5.52 16.78 -6.97
C LYS A 310 4.44 15.83 -7.50
N GLN A 311 4.68 14.52 -7.47
CA GLN A 311 3.68 13.53 -7.94
C GLN A 311 2.53 13.34 -6.95
N PHE A 312 2.81 13.50 -5.65
CA PHE A 312 1.88 13.24 -4.57
C PHE A 312 1.77 14.47 -3.65
N GLU A 313 1.24 15.57 -4.18
CA GLU A 313 1.16 16.86 -3.47
C GLU A 313 0.35 16.78 -2.16
N GLU A 314 -0.66 15.90 -2.14
CA GLU A 314 -1.56 15.67 -1.00
C GLU A 314 -0.98 14.70 0.05
N ALA A 315 0.24 14.18 -0.14
CA ALA A 315 0.86 13.30 0.84
C ALA A 315 1.21 14.03 2.15
N ASP A 316 0.99 13.35 3.28
CA ASP A 316 1.27 13.90 4.60
C ASP A 316 2.75 13.80 4.96
N GLU A 317 3.39 12.68 4.61
CA GLU A 317 4.80 12.37 4.90
C GLU A 317 5.40 11.40 3.88
N PHE A 318 6.72 11.36 3.82
CA PHE A 318 7.49 10.52 2.89
C PHE A 318 8.31 9.50 3.66
N ILE A 319 8.34 8.25 3.20
CA ILE A 319 9.21 7.22 3.77
C ILE A 319 10.34 6.97 2.80
N LEU A 320 11.56 7.34 3.17
CA LEU A 320 12.77 7.09 2.38
C LEU A 320 13.38 5.75 2.79
N ILE A 321 13.40 4.78 1.88
CA ILE A 321 14.14 3.51 2.05
C ILE A 321 15.52 3.71 1.44
N ALA A 322 16.54 3.75 2.29
CA ALA A 322 17.89 4.12 1.85
C ALA A 322 18.96 3.23 2.47
N ASP A 323 20.10 3.22 1.79
CA ASP A 323 21.28 2.51 2.22
C ASP A 323 22.15 3.38 3.13
N ASN A 324 22.39 2.92 4.35
CA ASN A 324 23.28 3.60 5.29
C ASN A 324 24.76 3.62 4.84
N LYS A 325 25.16 2.73 3.92
CA LYS A 325 26.53 2.67 3.39
C LYS A 325 26.79 3.62 2.22
N SER A 326 25.74 4.22 1.68
CA SER A 326 25.83 5.12 0.54
C SER A 326 25.72 6.57 1.00
N ARG A 327 26.38 7.46 0.26
CA ARG A 327 26.29 8.91 0.50
C ARG A 327 25.13 9.49 -0.30
N VAL A 328 24.51 10.53 0.26
CA VAL A 328 23.49 11.31 -0.46
C VAL A 328 24.21 12.31 -1.37
N ARG A 329 24.08 12.14 -2.69
CA ARG A 329 24.73 12.94 -3.74
C ARG A 329 24.30 14.40 -3.71
N ASP A 330 23.03 14.61 -3.43
CA ASP A 330 22.29 15.83 -3.72
C ASP A 330 21.80 16.54 -2.46
N MET A 331 22.54 16.42 -1.35
CA MET A 331 22.27 17.13 -0.10
C MET A 331 22.07 18.65 -0.28
N ALA A 332 22.68 19.26 -1.30
CA ALA A 332 22.48 20.68 -1.63
C ALA A 332 21.03 21.03 -1.99
N LEU A 333 20.22 20.06 -2.42
CA LEU A 333 18.81 20.23 -2.75
C LEU A 333 17.88 20.18 -1.53
N LEU A 334 18.36 19.69 -0.38
CA LEU A 334 17.54 19.38 0.80
C LEU A 334 16.77 20.61 1.32
N GLN A 335 17.34 21.81 1.18
CA GLN A 335 16.68 23.07 1.52
C GLN A 335 15.36 23.34 0.77
N SER A 336 15.12 22.62 -0.34
CA SER A 336 13.90 22.73 -1.15
C SER A 336 12.80 21.75 -0.71
N PHE A 337 13.07 20.91 0.29
CA PHE A 337 12.14 19.91 0.82
C PHE A 337 11.66 20.30 2.21
N ASP A 338 10.35 20.28 2.43
CA ASP A 338 9.68 20.88 3.60
C ASP A 338 8.63 19.97 4.26
N LYS A 339 8.57 18.70 3.86
CA LYS A 339 7.65 17.69 4.41
C LYS A 339 8.41 16.71 5.33
N PRO A 340 7.75 16.08 6.32
CA PRO A 340 8.37 15.05 7.15
C PRO A 340 8.90 13.86 6.33
N VAL A 341 10.15 13.46 6.58
CA VAL A 341 10.76 12.25 6.01
C VAL A 341 11.05 11.22 7.11
N ARG A 342 10.49 10.03 6.96
CA ARG A 342 10.80 8.84 7.77
C ARG A 342 11.87 8.05 7.04
N ILE A 343 13.10 8.08 7.54
CA ILE A 343 14.24 7.43 6.90
C ILE A 343 14.37 6.02 7.45
N VAL A 344 14.13 5.02 6.61
CA VAL A 344 14.33 3.60 6.91
C VAL A 344 15.69 3.21 6.37
N LEU A 345 16.64 2.97 7.28
CA LEU A 345 18.02 2.70 6.93
C LEU A 345 18.32 1.21 6.96
N SER A 346 18.87 0.73 5.85
CA SER A 346 19.39 -0.62 5.70
C SER A 346 20.91 -0.63 5.85
N ARG A 347 21.49 -1.82 6.11
CA ARG A 347 22.95 -2.01 6.25
C ARG A 347 23.60 -1.12 7.33
N VAL A 348 22.92 -0.99 8.47
CA VAL A 348 23.47 -0.37 9.68
C VAL A 348 24.23 -1.45 10.46
N ASP A 349 25.54 -1.28 10.65
CA ASP A 349 26.39 -2.32 11.29
C ASP A 349 26.09 -2.53 12.77
N GLN A 350 25.66 -1.46 13.45
CA GLN A 350 25.36 -1.43 14.86
C GLN A 350 24.17 -0.50 15.10
N GLU A 351 23.21 -0.95 15.91
CA GLU A 351 22.02 -0.16 16.28
C GLU A 351 22.40 0.99 17.23
N ALA A 352 23.04 2.04 16.70
CA ALA A 352 23.47 3.24 17.42
C ALA A 352 23.64 4.42 16.45
N LEU A 353 23.44 5.66 16.92
CA LEU A 353 23.65 6.87 16.11
C LEU A 353 25.06 6.97 15.50
N THR A 354 26.07 6.43 16.20
CA THR A 354 27.46 6.39 15.73
C THR A 354 27.70 5.56 14.48
N ALA A 355 26.78 4.65 14.16
CA ALA A 355 26.86 3.83 12.95
C ALA A 355 26.03 4.41 11.79
N ILE A 356 25.33 5.53 12.00
CA ILE A 356 24.43 6.13 11.02
C ILE A 356 25.19 7.17 10.20
N ASN A 357 25.03 7.13 8.87
CA ASN A 357 25.59 8.16 7.99
C ASN A 357 25.03 9.56 8.41
N PRO A 358 25.90 10.54 8.75
CA PRO A 358 25.49 11.87 9.21
C PRO A 358 24.62 12.65 8.21
N GLN A 359 24.66 12.33 6.92
CA GLN A 359 23.80 12.94 5.90
C GLN A 359 22.32 12.61 6.14
N TYR A 360 22.00 11.37 6.54
CA TYR A 360 20.62 11.01 6.90
C TYR A 360 20.19 11.62 8.24
N ILE A 361 21.11 11.81 9.18
CA ILE A 361 20.83 12.58 10.42
C ILE A 361 20.45 14.02 10.07
N SER A 362 21.22 14.65 9.19
CA SER A 362 20.92 16.01 8.70
C SER A 362 19.58 16.06 7.96
N LEU A 363 19.28 15.06 7.13
CA LEU A 363 18.00 14.92 6.43
C LEU A 363 16.83 14.84 7.42
N ALA A 364 16.92 13.97 8.44
CA ALA A 364 15.88 13.83 9.44
C ALA A 364 15.66 15.14 10.24
N ILE A 365 16.74 15.84 10.62
CA ILE A 365 16.64 17.12 11.34
C ILE A 365 15.94 18.17 10.47
N LEU A 366 16.39 18.36 9.23
CA LEU A 366 15.92 19.44 8.35
C LEU A 366 14.50 19.22 7.84
N THR A 367 14.03 17.98 7.83
CA THR A 367 12.66 17.63 7.40
C THR A 367 11.70 17.46 8.57
N ASN A 368 12.12 17.68 9.83
CA ASN A 368 11.33 17.31 11.02
C ASN A 368 10.87 15.84 10.98
N GLY A 369 11.79 15.01 10.49
CA GLY A 369 11.62 13.60 10.21
C GLY A 369 12.07 12.70 11.36
N SER A 370 12.44 11.45 11.02
CA SER A 370 12.96 10.47 11.97
C SER A 370 13.79 9.41 11.25
N ILE A 371 14.66 8.71 11.98
CA ILE A 371 15.47 7.59 11.45
C ILE A 371 15.04 6.30 12.11
N HIS A 372 14.92 5.24 11.32
CA HIS A 372 14.46 3.93 11.73
C HIS A 372 15.46 2.87 11.27
N THR A 373 15.96 2.08 12.20
CA THR A 373 16.89 0.97 11.99
C THR A 373 16.23 -0.34 12.42
N HIS A 374 16.90 -1.48 12.26
CA HIS A 374 16.25 -2.79 12.43
C HIS A 374 15.56 -2.93 13.79
N SER A 375 16.10 -2.37 14.87
CA SER A 375 15.53 -2.48 16.22
C SER A 375 15.29 -1.14 16.93
N LEU A 376 15.82 -0.02 16.42
CA LEU A 376 15.71 1.28 17.05
C LEU A 376 15.01 2.32 16.17
N ASP A 377 14.36 3.27 16.83
CA ASP A 377 13.65 4.38 16.20
C ASP A 377 14.13 5.69 16.84
N PHE A 378 14.82 6.52 16.06
CA PHE A 378 15.35 7.82 16.47
C PHE A 378 14.40 8.93 16.05
N THR A 379 13.46 9.26 16.94
CA THR A 379 12.37 10.23 16.68
C THR A 379 12.57 11.58 17.39
N ASN A 380 13.53 11.69 18.30
CA ASN A 380 13.81 12.92 19.03
C ASN A 380 14.79 13.80 18.23
N ILE A 381 14.28 14.88 17.65
CA ILE A 381 15.06 15.83 16.85
C ILE A 381 16.17 16.51 17.66
N GLU A 382 15.93 16.85 18.94
CA GLU A 382 16.95 17.50 19.76
C GLU A 382 18.11 16.54 20.04
N LEU A 383 17.82 15.26 20.31
CA LEU A 383 18.86 14.23 20.43
C LEU A 383 19.71 14.11 19.15
N LEU A 384 19.07 14.16 17.97
CA LEU A 384 19.79 14.11 16.69
C LEU A 384 20.69 15.34 16.49
N LYS A 385 20.18 16.54 16.86
CA LYS A 385 20.95 17.79 16.79
C LYS A 385 22.14 17.79 17.75
N ASP A 386 21.93 17.36 18.98
CA ASP A 386 22.98 17.25 20.00
C ASP A 386 24.10 16.34 19.48
N TYR A 387 23.74 15.14 19.04
CA TYR A 387 24.68 14.19 18.44
C TYR A 387 25.44 14.80 17.25
N LEU A 388 24.74 15.42 16.30
CA LEU A 388 25.38 15.99 15.12
C LEU A 388 26.33 17.16 15.49
N SER A 389 25.95 17.99 16.46
CA SER A 389 26.77 19.12 16.92
C SER A 389 28.08 18.68 17.59
N GLU A 390 28.04 17.62 18.40
CA GLU A 390 29.20 17.06 19.09
C GLU A 390 30.18 16.38 18.11
N ASN A 391 29.65 15.79 17.03
CA ASN A 391 30.43 15.00 16.08
C ASN A 391 30.92 15.80 14.87
N ILE A 392 30.25 16.89 14.47
CA ILE A 392 30.79 17.84 13.46
C ILE A 392 31.94 18.66 14.07
N ALA A 393 31.91 18.98 15.37
CA ALA A 393 33.00 19.67 16.04
C ALA A 393 34.29 18.84 16.15
N SER A 394 34.22 17.52 15.92
CA SER A 394 35.33 16.57 16.13
C SER A 394 35.83 15.87 14.87
N SER A 395 35.23 16.07 13.68
CA SER A 395 35.75 15.52 12.42
C SER A 395 35.42 16.42 11.21
N PRO A 396 36.40 16.83 10.38
CA PRO A 396 36.12 17.52 9.13
C PRO A 396 35.34 16.60 8.18
N LEU A 397 34.29 17.14 7.57
CA LEU A 397 33.38 16.53 6.59
C LEU A 397 34.04 15.88 5.35
N GLU A 398 35.37 15.85 5.26
CA GLU A 398 36.15 15.28 4.16
C GLU A 398 36.48 13.78 4.36
N SER A 399 36.10 13.16 5.49
CA SER A 399 36.54 11.79 5.83
C SER A 399 35.47 10.68 5.77
N PHE A 400 34.28 10.97 5.26
CA PHE A 400 33.24 9.97 4.95
C PHE A 400 32.88 10.05 3.48
#